data_AF-A0A536XQE0-F1
#
_entry.id   AF-A0A536XQE0-F1
#
_cell.length_a   1.000
_cell.length_b   1.000
_cell.length_c   1.000
_cell.angle_alpha   90.00
_cell.angle_beta   90.00
_cell.angle_gamma   90.00
#
_symmetry.space_group_name_H-M   'P 1'
#
loop_
_entity.id
_entity.type
_entity.pdbx_description
1 polymer ?
#
loop_
_entity_poly.entity_id
_entity_poly.type
_entity_poly.pdbx_seq_one_letter_code
_entity_poly.pdbx_strand_id
1 'polypeptide(L)'
;HVRTIALTLLLWIATTLIAWSASESGLFWVAANLAGLCLGSSQSAGRALVGYLSPADRRAEFFGLWGLAVKLSSILGPITYGSVTWMTDGNHRLAMLATGGFFVAGLLLLAGIDVPRGRLAAERS
;
A
#
# COMPACT_ATOMS: atom_id res chain seq x y z
N HIS A 1 -14.11 6.21 2.77
CA HIS A 1 -12.65 6.09 2.99
C HIS A 1 -12.18 4.63 3.05
N VAL A 2 -12.65 3.80 3.97
CA VAL A 2 -12.20 2.38 4.12
C VAL A 2 -12.38 1.55 2.85
N ARG A 3 -13.57 1.61 2.23
CA ARG A 3 -13.87 0.88 0.98
C ARG A 3 -12.91 1.28 -0.15
N THR A 4 -12.52 2.54 -0.22
CA THR A 4 -11.57 3.04 -1.22
C THR A 4 -10.19 2.44 -0.99
N ILE A 5 -9.70 2.40 0.25
CA ILE A 5 -8.40 1.80 0.58
C ILE A 5 -8.41 0.30 0.31
N ALA A 6 -9.47 -0.40 0.68
CA ALA A 6 -9.64 -1.82 0.40
C ALA A 6 -9.64 -2.11 -1.11
N LEU A 7 -10.37 -1.32 -1.91
CA LEU A 7 -10.36 -1.42 -3.37
C LEU A 7 -8.96 -1.17 -3.94
N THR A 8 -8.23 -0.17 -3.45
CA THR A 8 -6.86 0.11 -3.89
C THR A 8 -5.91 -1.07 -3.56
N LEU A 9 -6.06 -1.69 -2.40
CA LEU A 9 -5.27 -2.87 -2.02
C LEU A 9 -5.61 -4.09 -2.88
N LEU A 10 -6.88 -4.33 -3.17
CA LEU A 10 -7.31 -5.38 -4.11
C LEU A 10 -6.75 -5.14 -5.51
N LEU A 11 -6.74 -3.89 -5.97
CA LEU A 11 -6.19 -3.52 -7.27
C LEU A 11 -4.67 -3.74 -7.32
N TRP A 12 -3.96 -3.45 -6.22
CA TRP A 12 -2.53 -3.77 -6.07
C TRP A 12 -2.27 -5.27 -6.12
N ILE A 13 -3.05 -6.08 -5.40
CA ILE A 13 -2.94 -7.55 -5.43
C ILE A 13 -3.16 -8.07 -6.85
N ALA A 14 -4.20 -7.60 -7.55
CA ALA A 14 -4.47 -7.96 -8.94
C ALA A 14 -3.31 -7.56 -9.86
N THR A 15 -2.78 -6.33 -9.71
CA THR A 15 -1.64 -5.84 -10.48
C THR A 15 -0.42 -6.72 -10.28
N THR A 16 -0.11 -7.12 -9.05
CA THR A 16 1.02 -8.00 -8.76
C THR A 16 0.83 -9.39 -9.37
N LEU A 17 -0.37 -9.95 -9.33
CA LEU A 17 -0.66 -11.25 -9.95
C LEU A 17 -0.52 -11.18 -11.48
N ILE A 18 -1.02 -10.11 -12.10
CA ILE A 18 -0.89 -9.88 -13.55
C ILE A 18 0.59 -9.72 -13.91
N ALA A 19 1.33 -8.88 -13.20
CA ALA A 19 2.77 -8.66 -13.41
C ALA A 19 3.57 -9.96 -13.23
N TRP A 20 3.24 -10.78 -12.24
CA TRP A 20 3.86 -12.08 -12.03
C TRP A 20 3.57 -13.05 -13.18
N SER A 21 2.34 -13.05 -13.71
CA SER A 21 1.91 -13.90 -14.84
C SER A 21 2.36 -13.38 -16.22
N ALA A 22 2.82 -12.13 -16.29
CA ALA A 22 3.20 -11.48 -17.54
C ALA A 22 4.40 -12.21 -18.16
N SER A 23 4.10 -12.98 -19.21
CA SER A 23 5.09 -13.70 -20.01
C SER A 23 5.40 -12.96 -21.33
N GLU A 24 4.56 -11.99 -21.69
CA GLU A 24 4.64 -11.20 -22.92
C GLU A 24 4.52 -9.70 -22.63
N SER A 25 5.08 -8.86 -23.50
CA SER A 25 5.10 -7.39 -23.35
C SER A 25 3.70 -6.78 -23.21
N GLY A 26 2.66 -7.37 -23.82
CA GLY A 26 1.29 -6.85 -23.73
C GLY A 26 0.74 -6.88 -22.30
N LEU A 27 0.88 -8.01 -21.60
CA LEU A 27 0.47 -8.14 -20.19
C LEU A 27 1.28 -7.23 -19.27
N PHE A 28 2.56 -7.03 -19.57
CA PHE A 28 3.40 -6.10 -18.82
C PHE A 28 2.88 -4.65 -18.91
N TRP A 29 2.48 -4.18 -20.10
CA TRP A 29 1.90 -2.84 -20.26
C TRP A 29 0.57 -2.67 -19.51
N VAL A 30 -0.27 -3.71 -19.49
CA VAL A 30 -1.51 -3.71 -18.70
C VAL A 30 -1.18 -3.60 -17.20
N ALA A 31 -0.24 -4.39 -16.70
CA ALA A 31 0.21 -4.32 -15.33
C ALA A 31 0.81 -2.94 -14.97
N ALA A 32 1.60 -2.35 -15.87
CA ALA A 32 2.21 -1.04 -15.66
C ALA A 32 1.16 0.09 -15.55
N ASN A 33 0.14 0.07 -16.41
CA ASN A 33 -0.96 1.04 -16.35
C ASN A 33 -1.79 0.87 -15.07
N LEU A 34 -2.10 -0.37 -14.69
CA LEU A 34 -2.78 -0.67 -13.43
C LEU A 34 -1.96 -0.20 -12.23
N ALA A 35 -0.64 -0.44 -12.23
CA ALA A 35 0.25 0.04 -11.18
C ALA A 35 0.24 1.58 -11.08
N GLY A 36 0.24 2.28 -12.21
CA GLY A 36 0.13 3.75 -12.25
C GLY A 36 -1.17 4.27 -11.62
N LEU A 37 -2.31 3.64 -11.94
CA LEU A 37 -3.61 3.97 -11.33
C LEU A 37 -3.62 3.69 -9.83
N CYS A 38 -3.04 2.55 -9.42
CA CYS A 38 -2.93 2.17 -8.00
C CYS A 38 -2.07 3.17 -7.22
N LEU A 39 -0.92 3.59 -7.78
CA LEU A 39 -0.02 4.57 -7.17
C LEU A 39 -0.74 5.91 -6.89
N GLY A 40 -1.47 6.44 -7.87
CA GLY A 40 -2.24 7.67 -7.71
C GLY A 40 -3.34 7.54 -6.66
N SER A 41 -4.06 6.41 -6.69
CA SER A 41 -5.16 6.11 -5.76
C SER A 41 -4.65 5.98 -4.32
N SER A 42 -3.53 5.28 -4.10
CA SER A 42 -2.91 5.11 -2.78
C SER A 42 -2.44 6.44 -2.19
N GLN A 43 -1.79 7.30 -2.99
CA GLN A 43 -1.31 8.61 -2.56
C GLN A 43 -2.46 9.52 -2.11
N SER A 44 -3.55 9.56 -2.88
CA SER A 44 -4.73 10.36 -2.54
C SER A 44 -5.47 9.81 -1.31
N ALA A 45 -5.73 8.49 -1.28
CA ALA A 45 -6.46 7.84 -0.20
C ALA A 45 -5.70 7.89 1.14
N GLY A 46 -4.37 7.76 1.12
CA GLY A 46 -3.53 7.84 2.31
C GLY A 46 -3.58 9.21 2.97
N ARG A 47 -3.42 10.29 2.19
CA ARG A 47 -3.54 11.66 2.72
C ARG A 47 -4.94 11.97 3.24
N ALA A 48 -5.97 11.51 2.52
CA ALA A 48 -7.36 11.68 2.95
C ALA A 48 -7.63 10.95 4.28
N LEU A 49 -7.09 9.74 4.46
CA LEU A 49 -7.25 8.97 5.70
C LEU A 49 -6.55 9.64 6.89
N VAL A 50 -5.32 10.10 6.71
CA VAL A 50 -4.59 10.82 7.76
C VAL A 50 -5.32 12.09 8.14
N GLY A 51 -5.76 12.88 7.15
CA GLY A 51 -6.55 14.08 7.40
C GLY A 51 -7.87 13.79 8.13
N TYR A 52 -8.49 12.63 7.87
CA TYR A 52 -9.72 12.20 8.52
C TYR A 52 -9.51 11.71 9.97
N LEU A 53 -8.37 11.07 10.26
CA LEU A 53 -8.03 10.54 11.59
C LEU A 53 -7.30 11.55 12.49
N SER A 54 -6.85 12.68 11.94
CA SER A 54 -6.08 13.69 12.67
C SER A 54 -6.99 14.61 13.49
N PRO A 55 -6.77 14.75 14.81
CA PRO A 55 -7.39 15.79 15.64
C PRO A 55 -7.10 17.19 15.11
N ALA A 56 -8.06 18.12 15.25
CA ALA A 56 -7.96 19.44 14.65
C ALA A 56 -6.76 20.26 15.17
N ASP A 57 -6.41 20.06 16.44
CA ASP A 57 -5.32 20.67 17.20
C ASP A 57 -3.94 20.05 16.92
N ARG A 58 -3.89 18.79 16.47
CA ARG A 58 -2.64 18.03 16.25
C ARG A 58 -2.38 17.57 14.82
N ARG A 59 -3.06 18.15 13.82
CA ARG A 59 -2.90 17.76 12.40
C ARG A 59 -1.44 17.77 11.93
N ALA A 60 -0.66 18.79 12.31
CA ALA A 60 0.73 18.90 11.88
C ALA A 60 1.60 17.72 12.35
N GLU A 61 1.37 17.22 13.57
CA GLU A 61 2.09 16.08 14.14
C GLU A 61 1.73 14.78 13.41
N PHE A 62 0.45 14.54 13.17
CA PHE A 62 -0.02 13.35 12.43
C PHE A 62 0.48 13.33 10.98
N PHE A 63 0.48 14.46 10.28
CA PHE A 63 1.06 14.57 8.94
C PHE A 63 2.59 14.40 8.96
N GLY A 64 3.27 14.86 10.00
CA GLY A 64 4.71 14.61 10.22
C GLY A 64 5.02 13.13 10.40
N LEU A 65 4.28 12.44 11.26
CA LEU A 65 4.39 10.99 11.48
C LEU A 65 4.07 10.18 10.22
N TRP A 66 3.01 10.56 9.48
CA TRP A 66 2.70 9.95 8.20
C TRP A 66 3.83 10.12 7.19
N GLY A 67 4.41 11.33 7.08
CA GLY A 67 5.54 11.59 6.20
C GLY A 67 6.77 10.77 6.56
N LEU A 68 7.06 10.60 7.85
CA LEU A 68 8.13 9.72 8.33
C LEU A 68 7.86 8.26 7.95
N ALA A 69 6.63 7.77 8.16
CA ALA A 69 6.25 6.41 7.82
C ALA A 69 6.38 6.13 6.30
N VAL A 70 6.00 7.09 5.45
CA VAL A 70 6.18 7.00 3.99
C VAL A 70 7.67 6.91 3.63
N LYS A 71 8.53 7.74 4.25
CA LYS A 71 9.98 7.69 4.03
C LYS A 71 10.57 6.33 4.45
N LEU A 72 10.21 5.83 5.62
CA LEU A 72 10.65 4.51 6.08
C LEU A 72 10.18 3.40 5.12
N SER A 73 8.94 3.48 4.66
CA SER A 73 8.40 2.52 3.67
C SER A 73 9.17 2.55 2.35
N SER A 74 9.60 3.74 1.90
CA SER A 74 10.41 3.90 0.69
C SER A 74 11.82 3.31 0.79
N ILE A 75 12.32 3.09 2.02
CA ILE A 75 13.60 2.42 2.29
C ILE A 75 13.38 0.91 2.43
N LEU A 76 12.37 0.51 3.22
CA LEU A 76 12.06 -0.90 3.49
C LEU A 76 11.61 -1.67 2.24
N GLY A 77 10.90 -1.02 1.31
CA GLY A 77 10.44 -1.64 0.07
C GLY A 77 11.60 -2.18 -0.79
N PRO A 78 12.53 -1.32 -1.24
CA PRO A 78 13.70 -1.74 -2.00
C PRO A 78 14.61 -2.72 -1.25
N ILE A 79 14.80 -2.55 0.06
CA ILE A 79 15.58 -3.49 0.87
C ILE A 79 14.94 -4.87 0.83
N THR A 80 13.63 -4.97 1.11
CA THR A 80 12.95 -6.27 1.10
C THR A 80 12.94 -6.89 -0.29
N TYR A 81 12.66 -6.10 -1.32
CA TYR A 81 12.68 -6.56 -2.71
C TYR A 81 14.06 -7.07 -3.12
N GLY A 82 15.12 -6.33 -2.78
CA GLY A 82 16.51 -6.70 -3.04
C GLY A 82 16.93 -7.96 -2.29
N SER A 83 16.58 -8.07 -1.00
CA SER A 83 16.84 -9.26 -0.19
C SER A 83 16.15 -10.50 -0.76
N VAL A 84 14.87 -10.40 -1.13
CA VAL A 84 14.14 -11.52 -1.75
C VAL A 84 14.77 -11.91 -3.08
N THR A 85 15.12 -10.94 -3.92
CA THR A 85 15.76 -11.18 -5.22
C THR A 85 17.11 -11.89 -5.03
N TRP A 86 17.92 -11.44 -4.07
CA TRP A 86 19.22 -12.05 -3.76
C TRP A 86 19.08 -13.48 -3.23
N MET A 87 18.13 -13.72 -2.31
CA MET A 87 17.85 -15.07 -1.76
C MET A 87 17.27 -16.04 -2.78
N THR A 88 16.70 -15.55 -3.88
CA THR A 88 16.08 -16.37 -4.94
C THR A 88 16.90 -16.40 -6.22
N ASP A 89 18.23 -16.19 -6.13
CA ASP A 89 19.17 -16.24 -7.26
C ASP A 89 18.76 -15.34 -8.44
N GLY A 90 18.22 -14.15 -8.14
CA GLY A 90 17.81 -13.20 -9.17
C GLY A 90 16.40 -13.41 -9.71
N ASN A 91 15.54 -14.19 -9.04
CA ASN A 91 14.17 -14.38 -9.48
C ASN A 91 13.25 -13.19 -9.14
N HIS A 92 13.19 -12.22 -10.07
CA HIS A 92 12.38 -11.01 -9.95
C HIS A 92 10.88 -11.30 -9.81
N ARG A 93 10.39 -12.42 -10.36
CA ARG A 93 8.97 -12.81 -10.24
C ARG A 93 8.61 -13.13 -8.80
N LEU A 94 9.51 -13.81 -8.07
CA LEU A 94 9.31 -14.08 -6.63
C LEU A 94 9.39 -12.79 -5.79
N ALA A 95 10.29 -11.87 -6.14
CA ALA A 95 10.36 -10.57 -5.48
C ALA A 95 9.11 -9.70 -5.70
N MET A 96 8.51 -9.75 -6.89
CA MET A 96 7.21 -9.12 -7.16
C MET A 96 6.10 -9.75 -6.31
N LEU A 97 6.03 -11.09 -6.23
CA LEU A 97 5.07 -11.79 -5.37
C LEU A 97 5.24 -11.44 -3.89
N ALA A 98 6.48 -11.35 -3.41
CA ALA A 98 6.76 -10.92 -2.03
C ALA A 98 6.24 -9.50 -1.76
N THR A 99 6.39 -8.59 -2.73
CA THR A 99 5.77 -7.26 -2.67
C THR A 99 4.24 -7.35 -2.60
N GLY A 100 3.65 -8.27 -3.38
CA GLY A 100 2.23 -8.65 -3.29
C GLY A 100 1.80 -9.04 -1.88
N GLY A 101 2.64 -9.79 -1.18
CA GLY A 101 2.41 -10.20 0.21
C GLY A 101 2.22 -9.02 1.16
N PHE A 102 2.95 -7.91 0.98
CA PHE A 102 2.73 -6.70 1.79
C PHE A 102 1.36 -6.08 1.56
N PHE A 103 0.83 -6.10 0.32
CA PHE A 103 -0.52 -5.62 0.04
C PHE A 103 -1.58 -6.51 0.68
N VAL A 104 -1.38 -7.84 0.67
CA VAL A 104 -2.26 -8.79 1.38
C VAL A 104 -2.23 -8.54 2.89
N ALA A 105 -1.04 -8.38 3.48
CA ALA A 105 -0.88 -8.05 4.89
C ALA A 105 -1.58 -6.72 5.24
N GLY A 106 -1.42 -5.69 4.39
CA GLY A 106 -2.13 -4.42 4.53
C GLY A 106 -3.65 -4.56 4.46
N LEU A 107 -4.17 -5.45 3.61
CA LEU A 107 -5.60 -5.74 3.51
C LEU A 107 -6.13 -6.48 4.74
N LEU A 108 -5.37 -7.45 5.28
CA LEU A 108 -5.73 -8.16 6.50
C LEU A 108 -5.72 -7.22 7.72
N LEU A 109 -4.71 -6.35 7.83
CA LEU A 109 -4.65 -5.32 8.86
C LEU A 109 -5.85 -4.37 8.72
N LEU A 110 -6.19 -3.93 7.52
CA LEU A 110 -7.36 -3.08 7.28
C LEU A 110 -8.66 -3.80 7.64
N ALA A 111 -8.79 -5.09 7.35
CA ALA A 111 -9.95 -5.89 7.72
C ALA A 111 -10.10 -6.08 9.24
N GLY A 112 -8.98 -6.09 9.97
CA GLY A 112 -8.96 -6.10 11.44
C GLY A 112 -9.21 -4.73 12.08
N ILE A 113 -9.10 -3.63 11.34
CA ILE A 113 -9.33 -2.27 11.85
C ILE A 113 -10.83 -1.93 11.75
N ASP A 114 -11.45 -1.88 12.92
CA ASP A 114 -12.83 -1.49 13.11
C ASP A 114 -12.96 0.05 13.04
N VAL A 115 -12.97 0.60 11.83
CA VAL A 115 -12.97 2.05 11.56
C VAL A 115 -14.07 2.84 12.29
N PRO A 116 -15.30 2.31 12.52
CA PRO A 116 -16.32 3.01 13.32
C PRO A 116 -15.86 3.29 14.77
N ARG A 117 -15.07 2.40 15.37
CA ARG A 117 -14.51 2.59 16.72
C ARG A 117 -13.39 3.62 16.74
N GLY A 118 -12.56 3.67 15.69
CA GLY A 118 -11.52 4.69 15.55
C GLY A 118 -12.08 6.12 15.49
N ARG A 119 -13.24 6.31 14.85
CA ARG A 119 -13.95 7.59 14.82
C ARG A 119 -14.43 8.03 16.21
N LEU A 120 -15.03 7.12 16.98
CA LEU A 120 -15.50 7.42 18.34
C LEU A 120 -14.35 7.75 19.31
N ALA A 121 -13.15 7.20 19.09
CA ALA A 121 -11.97 7.56 19.85
C ALA A 121 -11.42 8.94 19.48
N ALA A 122 -11.43 9.30 18.19
CA ALA A 122 -10.97 10.61 17.71
C ALA A 122 -11.93 11.76 18.09
N GLU A 123 -13.24 11.51 18.18
CA GLU A 123 -14.23 12.50 18.64
C GLU A 123 -14.21 12.71 20.18
N ARG A 124 -13.57 11.82 20.94
CA ARG A 124 -13.48 11.88 22.42
C ARG A 124 -12.14 12.42 22.94
N SER A 125 -11.17 12.66 22.07
CA SER A 125 -9.82 13.16 22.39
C SER A 125 -9.72 14.66 22.13
#